data_AF-E9DBT8-F1
#
_entry.id   AF-E9DBT8-F1
#
_cell.length_a   1.000
_cell.length_b   1.000
_cell.length_c   1.000
_cell.angle_alpha   90.00
_cell.angle_beta   90.00
_cell.angle_gamma   90.00
#
_symmetry.space_group_name_H-M   'P 1'
#
loop_
_entity.id
_entity.type
_entity.pdbx_description
1 polymer ?
#
loop_
_entity_poly.entity_id
_entity_poly.type
_entity_poly.pdbx_seq_one_letter_code
_entity_poly.pdbx_strand_id
1 'polypeptide(L)'
;MRWFLSLLVLGIYYGAVQALSSSGSRLLVIQEESSEKPLYSTFWADLESRGYSITFTTPKDEKLSLFQYGVRAYDHLLVLPPKSKGLGPALTPKALLDFVNDEGNIILALSGGSPTPSSITSLLLELDISLSPDRAPVVADHFNYDTVSSADFHDTLLISQPGKLRPGVKNYFAGDGILAFPKSAGQLLGNASPLLAPILQAPETAYSYDAKDIDAPVEDTFAMGSQIALVSAMQARNSARVTVLGSVESLQDKWFSATVKGPKEGKESKTANREFAKQLTAWTFKEVGVVRMRKIQHYLSETASTSPALLNDSSPTMYRIKNNVTFNIELSEYDYDHWVPFKVPENDALQLEFAMLSPFHRLNLKPVYETESGAVYGTSFILPDQHGIFSFRINYKRPFLTNVVEKHEVTVRHFAHDEWPRSWEITGGWVWIAGLWSVVGGFLAFVMAWLYSAPPKEEDPVKKKQ
;
A
#
# COMPACT_ATOMS: atom_id res chain seq x y z
N MET A 1 15.22 -31.20 -33.41
CA MET A 1 15.31 -31.54 -31.97
C MET A 1 15.66 -30.37 -31.05
N ARG A 2 16.49 -29.39 -31.44
CA ARG A 2 16.87 -28.25 -30.56
C ARG A 2 15.71 -27.29 -30.21
N TRP A 3 14.73 -27.12 -31.09
CA TRP A 3 13.57 -26.24 -30.84
C TRP A 3 12.54 -26.86 -29.88
N PHE A 4 12.39 -28.18 -29.90
CA PHE A 4 11.54 -28.90 -28.96
C PHE A 4 12.07 -28.80 -27.53
N LEU A 5 13.39 -28.85 -27.32
CA LEU A 5 13.97 -28.63 -25.99
C LEU A 5 13.76 -27.19 -25.49
N SER A 6 13.85 -26.19 -26.38
CA SER A 6 13.62 -24.79 -26.01
C SER A 6 12.16 -24.51 -25.66
N LEU A 7 11.21 -25.14 -26.34
CA LEU A 7 9.77 -25.10 -26.01
C LEU A 7 9.44 -25.87 -24.73
N LEU A 8 10.15 -26.97 -24.45
CA LEU A 8 10.00 -27.72 -23.20
C LEU A 8 10.56 -26.94 -22.01
N VAL A 9 11.68 -26.24 -22.17
CA VAL A 9 12.22 -25.33 -21.16
C VAL A 9 11.31 -24.11 -20.97
N LEU A 10 10.76 -23.51 -22.03
CA LEU A 10 9.75 -22.44 -21.90
C LEU A 10 8.45 -22.93 -21.24
N GLY A 11 8.00 -24.16 -21.54
CA GLY A 11 6.82 -24.78 -20.92
C GLY A 11 7.03 -25.13 -19.44
N ILE A 12 8.24 -25.53 -19.05
CA ILE A 12 8.61 -25.74 -17.64
C ILE A 12 8.73 -24.39 -16.91
N TYR A 13 9.24 -23.34 -17.55
CA TYR A 13 9.29 -21.98 -16.97
C TYR A 13 7.89 -21.34 -16.84
N TYR A 14 6.96 -21.61 -17.76
CA TYR A 14 5.58 -21.14 -17.67
C TYR A 14 4.69 -22.01 -16.77
N GLY A 15 5.03 -23.29 -16.59
CA GLY A 15 4.25 -24.24 -15.79
C GLY A 15 4.65 -24.33 -14.30
N ALA A 16 5.82 -23.82 -13.90
CA ALA A 16 6.36 -24.00 -12.55
C ALA A 16 6.44 -22.72 -11.70
N VAL A 17 5.79 -21.62 -12.10
CA VAL A 17 5.63 -20.43 -11.23
C VAL A 17 4.17 -20.02 -11.18
N GLN A 18 3.33 -20.93 -10.70
CA GLN A 18 2.14 -20.52 -9.94
C GLN A 18 2.63 -20.26 -8.52
N ALA A 19 3.31 -19.13 -8.30
CA ALA A 19 3.55 -18.67 -6.95
C ALA A 19 2.20 -18.24 -6.37
N LEU A 20 1.74 -18.87 -5.29
CA LEU A 20 0.52 -18.45 -4.56
C LEU A 20 0.74 -17.19 -3.69
N SER A 21 1.99 -16.77 -3.50
CA SER A 21 2.31 -15.49 -2.89
C SER A 21 2.91 -14.59 -3.95
N SER A 22 2.51 -13.31 -3.95
CA SER A 22 3.10 -12.31 -4.84
C SER A 22 4.59 -12.05 -4.56
N SER A 23 5.15 -12.63 -3.49
CA SER A 23 6.54 -12.42 -3.04
C SER A 23 7.36 -13.70 -2.88
N GLY A 24 6.87 -14.84 -3.39
CA GLY A 24 7.56 -16.14 -3.36
C GLY A 24 7.05 -17.10 -2.28
N SER A 25 7.46 -18.36 -2.33
CA SER A 25 6.89 -19.46 -1.53
C SER A 25 7.84 -20.08 -0.51
N ARG A 26 9.09 -19.60 -0.41
CA ARG A 26 10.09 -20.16 0.51
C ARG A 26 9.85 -19.66 1.93
N LEU A 27 9.37 -20.52 2.82
CA LEU A 27 9.08 -20.19 4.22
C LEU A 27 10.09 -20.84 5.16
N LEU A 28 10.78 -20.02 5.93
CA LEU A 28 11.63 -20.47 7.03
C LEU A 28 10.85 -20.44 8.35
N VAL A 29 10.79 -21.58 9.03
CA VAL A 29 10.20 -21.69 10.38
C VAL A 29 11.31 -21.88 11.39
N ILE A 30 11.38 -20.97 12.36
CA ILE A 30 12.29 -21.07 13.50
C ILE A 30 11.54 -21.70 14.66
N GLN A 31 11.96 -22.91 15.04
CA GLN A 31 11.38 -23.67 16.14
C GLN A 31 12.50 -24.30 16.97
N GLU A 32 12.51 -24.07 18.28
CA GLU A 32 13.57 -24.61 19.16
C GLU A 32 13.35 -26.10 19.45
N GLU A 33 12.11 -26.50 19.77
CA GLU A 33 11.78 -27.87 20.14
C GLU A 33 11.01 -28.57 19.01
N SER A 34 11.62 -29.57 18.38
CA SER A 34 10.97 -30.35 17.30
C SER A 34 9.78 -31.16 17.79
N SER A 35 9.69 -31.42 19.11
CA SER A 35 8.58 -32.10 19.78
C SER A 35 7.27 -31.31 19.71
N GLU A 36 7.31 -29.99 19.53
CA GLU A 36 6.11 -29.14 19.45
C GLU A 36 5.53 -29.08 18.04
N LYS A 37 6.28 -29.54 17.02
CA LYS A 37 5.83 -29.54 15.62
C LYS A 37 4.47 -30.22 15.41
N PRO A 38 4.16 -31.38 16.04
CA PRO A 38 2.86 -32.04 15.92
C PRO A 38 1.68 -31.25 16.50
N LEU A 39 1.91 -30.28 17.38
CA LEU A 39 0.84 -29.46 17.97
C LEU A 39 0.19 -28.51 16.96
N TYR A 40 0.90 -28.21 15.87
CA TYR A 40 0.52 -27.25 14.83
C TYR A 40 0.32 -27.96 13.47
N SER A 41 0.00 -29.26 13.48
CA SER A 41 0.03 -30.08 12.26
C SER A 41 -0.96 -29.60 11.19
N THR A 42 -2.15 -29.15 11.59
CA THR A 42 -3.16 -28.59 10.70
C THR A 42 -2.69 -27.26 10.12
N PHE A 43 -2.03 -26.42 10.92
CA PHE A 43 -1.50 -25.14 10.47
C PHE A 43 -0.42 -25.31 9.39
N TRP A 44 0.49 -26.27 9.58
CA TRP A 44 1.51 -26.59 8.56
C TRP A 44 0.88 -27.16 7.29
N ALA A 45 -0.10 -28.07 7.42
CA ALA A 45 -0.81 -28.63 6.26
C ALA A 45 -1.57 -27.54 5.46
N ASP A 46 -2.14 -26.55 6.14
CA ASP A 46 -2.81 -25.41 5.50
C ASP A 46 -1.84 -24.46 4.77
N LEU A 47 -0.58 -24.38 5.22
CA LEU A 47 0.48 -23.65 4.51
C LEU A 47 1.01 -24.46 3.31
N GLU A 48 1.28 -25.75 3.49
CA GLU A 48 1.77 -26.63 2.42
C GLU A 48 0.74 -26.80 1.30
N SER A 49 -0.56 -26.90 1.64
CA SER A 49 -1.65 -26.96 0.66
C SER A 49 -1.81 -25.67 -0.15
N ARG A 50 -1.35 -24.54 0.38
CA ARG A 50 -1.20 -23.27 -0.34
C ARG A 50 0.16 -23.12 -1.06
N GLY A 51 0.93 -24.20 -1.17
CA GLY A 51 2.14 -24.24 -2.00
C GLY A 51 3.39 -23.62 -1.38
N TYR A 52 3.42 -23.38 -0.06
CA TYR A 52 4.65 -22.96 0.63
C TYR A 52 5.63 -24.13 0.80
N SER A 53 6.91 -23.89 0.53
CA SER A 53 7.99 -24.82 0.87
C SER A 53 8.53 -24.49 2.25
N ILE A 54 8.17 -25.29 3.25
CA ILE A 54 8.49 -25.03 4.66
C ILE A 54 9.82 -25.69 5.05
N THR A 55 10.77 -24.88 5.49
CA THR A 55 12.04 -25.35 6.07
C THR A 55 12.05 -25.09 7.56
N PHE A 56 12.14 -26.14 8.36
CA PHE A 56 12.24 -26.04 9.82
C PHE A 56 13.69 -25.99 10.25
N THR A 57 14.04 -25.01 11.09
CA THR A 57 15.39 -24.87 11.65
C THR A 57 15.32 -24.45 13.11
N THR A 58 16.41 -24.71 13.84
CA THR A 58 16.55 -24.27 15.23
C THR A 58 17.36 -22.98 15.30
N PRO A 59 17.12 -22.09 16.29
CA PRO A 59 17.88 -20.85 16.44
C PRO A 59 19.40 -21.06 16.65
N LYS A 60 19.79 -22.27 17.09
CA LYS A 60 21.19 -22.64 17.42
C LYS A 60 21.91 -23.33 16.25
N ASP A 61 21.26 -23.51 15.11
CA ASP A 61 21.88 -24.15 13.94
C ASP A 61 22.92 -23.23 13.30
N GLU A 62 24.18 -23.69 13.22
CA GLU A 62 25.28 -22.93 12.62
C GLU A 62 25.12 -22.72 11.11
N LYS A 63 24.30 -23.53 10.44
CA LYS A 63 24.02 -23.42 8.99
C LYS A 63 22.92 -22.41 8.70
N LEU A 64 22.24 -21.89 9.73
CA LEU A 64 21.17 -20.93 9.56
C LEU A 64 21.70 -19.61 9.00
N SER A 65 21.20 -19.22 7.83
CA SER A 65 21.44 -17.88 7.27
C SER A 65 20.21 -17.40 6.52
N LEU A 66 19.82 -16.15 6.78
CA LEU A 66 18.72 -15.48 6.06
C LEU A 66 19.14 -15.07 4.64
N PHE A 67 20.44 -14.88 4.42
CA PHE A 67 21.02 -14.45 3.15
C PHE A 67 22.06 -15.46 2.66
N GLN A 68 22.03 -15.75 1.37
CA GLN A 68 23.05 -16.54 0.69
C GLN A 68 23.59 -15.70 -0.47
N TYR A 69 24.91 -15.46 -0.48
CA TYR A 69 25.58 -14.64 -1.51
C TYR A 69 24.96 -13.24 -1.69
N GLY A 70 24.46 -12.63 -0.61
CA GLY A 70 23.85 -11.30 -0.63
C GLY A 70 22.40 -11.25 -1.12
N VAL A 71 21.77 -12.40 -1.38
CA VAL A 71 20.35 -12.51 -1.75
C VAL A 71 19.59 -13.26 -0.66
N ARG A 72 18.33 -12.88 -0.42
CA ARG A 72 17.43 -13.59 0.49
C ARG A 72 17.30 -15.08 0.13
N ALA A 73 17.68 -15.93 1.09
CA ALA A 73 17.55 -17.38 0.98
C ALA A 73 16.10 -17.85 1.12
N TYR A 74 15.28 -17.07 1.84
CA TYR A 74 13.87 -17.34 2.11
C TYR A 74 13.04 -16.09 1.83
N ASP A 75 11.79 -16.29 1.43
CA ASP A 75 10.86 -15.21 1.09
C ASP A 75 10.08 -14.73 2.32
N HIS A 76 9.79 -15.67 3.22
CA HIS A 76 9.02 -15.44 4.44
C HIS A 76 9.71 -16.10 5.63
N LEU A 77 9.52 -15.52 6.81
CA LEU A 77 10.05 -16.01 8.08
C LEU A 77 8.91 -16.11 9.10
N LEU A 78 8.79 -17.26 9.76
CA LEU A 78 7.90 -17.46 10.89
C LEU A 78 8.75 -17.84 12.11
N VAL A 79 8.76 -16.98 13.13
CA VAL A 79 9.51 -17.17 14.37
C VAL A 79 8.54 -17.58 15.46
N LEU A 80 8.63 -18.82 15.91
CA LEU A 80 7.92 -19.29 17.11
C LEU A 80 8.65 -18.81 18.37
N PRO A 81 7.95 -18.63 19.50
CA PRO A 81 8.56 -18.13 20.73
C PRO A 81 9.61 -19.13 21.22
N PRO A 82 10.88 -18.72 21.35
CA PRO A 82 11.92 -19.61 21.85
C PRO A 82 11.84 -19.71 23.38
N LYS A 83 12.23 -20.85 23.93
CA LYS A 83 12.34 -21.05 25.39
C LYS A 83 13.70 -20.59 25.90
N SER A 84 14.69 -20.51 25.00
CA SER A 84 16.03 -20.01 25.27
C SER A 84 16.09 -18.48 25.38
N LYS A 85 17.12 -17.98 26.07
CA LYS A 85 17.34 -16.54 26.30
C LYS A 85 17.68 -15.73 25.03
N GLY A 86 17.87 -16.35 23.87
CA GLY A 86 18.23 -15.63 22.64
C GLY A 86 18.14 -16.52 21.38
N LEU A 87 18.09 -15.87 20.21
CA LEU A 87 17.84 -16.50 18.91
C LEU A 87 19.10 -16.90 18.12
N GLY A 88 20.28 -16.83 18.74
CA GLY A 88 21.56 -17.12 18.06
C GLY A 88 22.06 -15.98 17.15
N PRO A 89 23.25 -16.13 16.55
CA PRO A 89 23.93 -15.05 15.81
C PRO A 89 23.29 -14.74 14.44
N ALA A 90 22.56 -15.68 13.84
CA ALA A 90 21.93 -15.51 12.54
C ALA A 90 20.64 -14.68 12.60
N LEU A 91 20.00 -14.61 13.78
CA LEU A 91 18.70 -13.97 14.02
C LEU A 91 18.83 -12.77 14.96
N THR A 92 19.83 -11.93 14.72
CA THR A 92 19.98 -10.66 15.45
C THR A 92 18.88 -9.67 15.04
N PRO A 93 18.52 -8.69 15.90
CA PRO A 93 17.54 -7.65 15.55
C PRO A 93 17.89 -6.95 14.24
N LYS A 94 19.18 -6.65 14.03
CA LYS A 94 19.69 -6.06 12.80
C LYS A 94 19.47 -6.97 11.59
N ALA A 95 19.80 -8.26 11.68
CA ALA A 95 19.62 -9.19 10.57
C ALA A 95 18.14 -9.35 10.17
N LEU A 96 17.23 -9.32 11.16
CA LEU A 96 15.78 -9.36 10.92
C LEU A 96 15.29 -8.06 10.28
N LEU A 97 15.80 -6.91 10.71
CA LEU A 97 15.49 -5.62 10.08
C LEU A 97 16.02 -5.56 8.64
N ASP A 98 17.24 -6.04 8.39
CA ASP A 98 17.82 -6.12 7.06
C ASP A 98 16.98 -7.05 6.15
N PHE A 99 16.45 -8.15 6.69
CA PHE A 99 15.52 -9.03 5.98
C PHE A 99 14.21 -8.32 5.60
N VAL A 100 13.64 -7.50 6.49
CA VAL A 100 12.44 -6.68 6.20
C VAL A 100 12.75 -5.59 5.17
N ASN A 101 13.93 -4.98 5.23
CA ASN A 101 14.38 -3.97 4.26
C ASN A 101 14.54 -4.55 2.86
N ASP A 102 14.96 -5.81 2.74
CA ASP A 102 15.03 -6.58 1.48
C ASP A 102 13.68 -7.26 1.12
N GLU A 103 12.58 -6.60 1.49
CA GLU A 103 11.18 -6.99 1.20
C GLU A 103 10.70 -8.32 1.82
N GLY A 104 11.41 -8.83 2.83
CA GLY A 104 11.01 -10.03 3.53
C GLY A 104 9.87 -9.84 4.52
N ASN A 105 8.96 -10.82 4.55
CA ASN A 105 7.83 -10.79 5.47
C ASN A 105 8.10 -11.67 6.68
N ILE A 106 7.71 -11.18 7.86
CA ILE A 106 7.95 -11.87 9.13
C ILE A 106 6.63 -12.04 9.88
N ILE A 107 6.35 -13.25 10.33
CA ILE A 107 5.39 -13.49 11.42
C ILE A 107 6.21 -13.84 12.66
N LEU A 108 6.07 -13.03 13.70
CA LEU A 108 6.67 -13.26 15.00
C LEU A 108 5.57 -13.68 15.97
N ALA A 109 5.61 -14.92 16.44
CA ALA A 109 4.69 -15.41 17.44
C ALA A 109 5.30 -15.27 18.85
N LEU A 110 4.48 -14.80 19.77
CA LEU A 110 4.76 -14.64 21.19
C LEU A 110 3.89 -15.63 21.99
N SER A 111 4.29 -15.89 23.22
CA SER A 111 3.54 -16.71 24.17
C SER A 111 3.56 -16.02 25.52
N GLY A 112 2.38 -15.68 26.05
CA GLY A 112 2.21 -15.12 27.37
C GLY A 112 2.58 -16.11 28.48
N GLY A 113 2.95 -15.59 29.64
CA GLY A 113 3.37 -16.41 30.78
C GLY A 113 4.80 -16.95 30.66
N SER A 114 5.50 -16.62 29.58
CA SER A 114 6.91 -16.93 29.36
C SER A 114 7.72 -15.65 29.08
N PRO A 115 9.00 -15.59 29.51
CA PRO A 115 9.83 -14.42 29.24
C PRO A 115 10.18 -14.35 27.75
N THR A 116 9.99 -13.18 27.15
CA THR A 116 10.41 -12.94 25.76
C THR A 116 11.92 -12.66 25.73
N PRO A 117 12.69 -13.28 24.81
CA PRO A 117 14.11 -12.99 24.65
C PRO A 117 14.39 -11.52 24.36
N SER A 118 15.50 -11.01 24.88
CA SER A 118 15.90 -9.62 24.67
C SER A 118 16.10 -9.28 23.19
N SER A 119 16.54 -10.21 22.35
CA SER A 119 16.65 -9.99 20.90
C SER A 119 15.29 -9.68 20.25
N ILE A 120 14.23 -10.37 20.66
CA ILE A 120 12.89 -10.14 20.14
C ILE A 120 12.35 -8.82 20.67
N THR A 121 12.50 -8.55 21.97
CA THR A 121 12.08 -7.28 22.57
C THR A 121 12.80 -6.09 21.93
N SER A 122 14.11 -6.17 21.70
CA SER A 122 14.85 -5.11 21.01
C SER A 122 14.39 -4.92 19.56
N LEU A 123 14.12 -5.99 18.81
CA LEU A 123 13.56 -5.86 17.46
C LEU A 123 12.21 -5.15 17.50
N LEU A 124 11.32 -5.55 18.40
CA LEU A 124 9.99 -4.95 18.52
C LEU A 124 10.06 -3.47 18.90
N LEU A 125 10.98 -3.09 19.78
CA LEU A 125 11.24 -1.69 20.12
C LEU A 125 11.73 -0.87 18.91
N GLU A 126 12.57 -1.44 18.03
CA GLU A 126 12.97 -0.79 16.76
C GLU A 126 11.77 -0.58 15.82
N LEU A 127 10.73 -1.42 15.93
CA LEU A 127 9.48 -1.28 15.19
C LEU A 127 8.44 -0.42 15.93
N ASP A 128 8.78 0.19 17.06
CA ASP A 128 7.87 0.97 17.93
C ASP A 128 6.73 0.14 18.54
N ILE A 129 7.00 -1.15 18.81
CA ILE A 129 6.12 -2.08 19.51
C ILE A 129 6.74 -2.40 20.87
N SER A 130 6.03 -2.06 21.94
CA SER A 130 6.46 -2.31 23.31
C SER A 130 5.77 -3.54 23.88
N LEU A 131 6.56 -4.39 24.54
CA LEU A 131 6.06 -5.51 25.34
C LEU A 131 6.15 -5.18 26.83
N SER A 132 5.41 -5.92 27.66
CA SER A 132 5.52 -5.78 29.11
C SER A 132 6.95 -6.08 29.59
N PRO A 133 7.50 -5.30 30.55
CA PRO A 133 8.78 -5.57 31.18
C PRO A 133 8.74 -6.76 32.17
N ASP A 134 7.55 -7.30 32.45
CA ASP A 134 7.33 -8.37 33.44
C ASP A 134 7.98 -9.69 33.03
N ARG A 135 8.14 -10.61 34.00
CA ARG A 135 8.81 -11.90 33.74
C ARG A 135 7.91 -12.93 33.08
N ALA A 136 6.61 -12.84 33.29
CA ALA A 136 5.62 -13.74 32.71
C ALA A 136 4.31 -12.98 32.43
N PRO A 137 4.31 -11.95 31.55
CA PRO A 137 3.14 -11.16 31.27
C PRO A 137 2.06 -12.00 30.56
N VAL A 138 0.82 -11.85 31.02
CA VAL A 138 -0.37 -12.48 30.45
C VAL A 138 -1.49 -11.44 30.43
N VAL A 139 -2.26 -11.41 29.34
CA VAL A 139 -3.50 -10.64 29.29
C VAL A 139 -4.65 -11.49 29.80
N ALA A 140 -5.34 -11.03 30.84
CA ALA A 140 -6.56 -11.65 31.36
C ALA A 140 -7.77 -10.75 31.16
N ASP A 141 -8.95 -11.37 31.09
CA ASP A 141 -10.23 -10.68 31.08
C ASP A 141 -11.27 -11.49 31.84
N HIS A 142 -11.81 -10.92 32.92
CA HIS A 142 -12.82 -11.56 33.76
C HIS A 142 -14.23 -11.57 33.15
N PHE A 143 -14.45 -10.92 32.00
CA PHE A 143 -15.75 -10.83 31.36
C PHE A 143 -15.85 -11.58 30.04
N ASN A 144 -14.73 -11.76 29.33
CA ASN A 144 -14.68 -12.38 28.01
C ASN A 144 -13.61 -13.49 27.96
N TYR A 145 -13.79 -14.53 28.78
CA TYR A 145 -12.89 -15.68 28.85
C TYR A 145 -13.59 -17.01 28.56
N ASP A 146 -12.82 -18.06 28.30
CA ASP A 146 -13.35 -19.41 28.20
C ASP A 146 -13.48 -20.09 29.57
N THR A 147 -14.73 -20.40 29.93
CA THR A 147 -15.07 -21.07 31.20
C THR A 147 -14.63 -22.53 31.26
N VAL A 148 -14.33 -23.15 30.10
CA VAL A 148 -13.94 -24.57 30.02
C VAL A 148 -12.44 -24.74 30.17
N SER A 149 -11.64 -23.97 29.45
CA SER A 149 -10.17 -24.10 29.49
C SER A 149 -9.49 -23.32 30.60
N SER A 150 -10.10 -22.22 31.06
CA SER A 150 -9.46 -21.23 31.93
C SER A 150 -10.44 -20.66 32.97
N ALA A 151 -11.03 -21.55 33.77
CA ALA A 151 -11.99 -21.17 34.82
C ALA A 151 -11.35 -20.36 35.97
N ASP A 152 -10.07 -20.58 36.27
CA ASP A 152 -9.42 -20.00 37.46
C ASP A 152 -8.61 -18.73 37.13
N PHE A 153 -7.83 -18.75 36.04
CA PHE A 153 -6.87 -17.68 35.71
C PHE A 153 -7.36 -16.70 34.63
N HIS A 154 -8.48 -17.00 33.97
CA HIS A 154 -9.06 -16.18 32.88
C HIS A 154 -8.07 -15.72 31.79
N ASP A 155 -7.08 -16.56 31.46
CA ASP A 155 -5.98 -16.28 30.52
C ASP A 155 -6.31 -16.65 29.06
N THR A 156 -7.48 -17.22 28.83
CA THR A 156 -7.99 -17.60 27.51
C THR A 156 -9.06 -16.62 27.09
N LEU A 157 -8.67 -15.63 26.28
CA LEU A 157 -9.57 -14.56 25.84
C LEU A 157 -10.48 -15.05 24.71
N LEU A 158 -11.77 -14.72 24.81
CA LEU A 158 -12.76 -14.94 23.75
C LEU A 158 -13.11 -13.62 23.09
N ILE A 159 -12.75 -13.49 21.82
CA ILE A 159 -12.81 -12.21 21.11
C ILE A 159 -13.48 -12.42 19.77
N SER A 160 -14.40 -11.53 19.39
CA SER A 160 -14.98 -11.54 18.05
C SER A 160 -13.90 -11.25 17.00
N GLN A 161 -14.13 -11.72 15.77
CA GLN A 161 -13.25 -11.36 14.67
C GLN A 161 -13.12 -9.84 14.48
N PRO A 162 -11.95 -9.36 14.04
CA PRO A 162 -11.68 -7.93 14.02
C PRO A 162 -12.52 -7.18 12.98
N GLY A 163 -13.00 -6.01 13.39
CA GLY A 163 -13.73 -5.08 12.53
C GLY A 163 -12.82 -4.26 11.62
N LYS A 164 -13.43 -3.33 10.88
CA LYS A 164 -12.69 -2.35 10.08
C LYS A 164 -11.99 -1.34 10.99
N LEU A 165 -10.67 -1.18 10.85
CA LEU A 165 -9.91 -0.11 11.51
C LEU A 165 -10.41 1.29 11.16
N ARG A 166 -10.83 1.48 9.91
CA ARG A 166 -11.34 2.75 9.40
C ARG A 166 -12.62 2.51 8.59
N PRO A 167 -13.65 3.35 8.77
CA PRO A 167 -14.82 3.34 7.88
C PRO A 167 -14.41 3.48 6.42
N GLY A 168 -15.05 2.71 5.53
CA GLY A 168 -14.81 2.78 4.09
C GLY A 168 -13.58 2.01 3.57
N VAL A 169 -12.83 1.29 4.40
CA VAL A 169 -11.73 0.43 3.94
C VAL A 169 -12.17 -1.04 3.85
N LYS A 170 -11.57 -1.80 2.93
CA LYS A 170 -11.74 -3.26 2.81
C LYS A 170 -11.16 -3.94 4.07
N ASN A 171 -11.91 -4.88 4.65
CA ASN A 171 -11.43 -5.65 5.80
C ASN A 171 -10.88 -6.99 5.30
N TYR A 172 -9.58 -7.19 5.44
CA TYR A 172 -8.90 -8.45 5.07
C TYR A 172 -8.97 -9.52 6.17
N PHE A 173 -9.40 -9.13 7.37
CA PHE A 173 -9.52 -9.99 8.55
C PHE A 173 -10.99 -10.14 8.99
N ALA A 174 -11.91 -9.95 8.05
CA ALA A 174 -13.34 -10.06 8.33
C ALA A 174 -13.78 -11.52 8.36
N GLY A 175 -14.77 -11.81 9.19
CA GLY A 175 -15.45 -13.08 9.20
C GLY A 175 -16.32 -13.22 10.43
N ASP A 176 -16.93 -14.39 10.54
CA ASP A 176 -17.88 -14.71 11.60
C ASP A 176 -17.28 -15.70 12.59
N GLY A 177 -17.65 -15.55 13.85
CA GLY A 177 -17.27 -16.46 14.93
C GLY A 177 -16.35 -15.83 15.98
N ILE A 178 -16.04 -16.66 16.98
CA ILE A 178 -15.26 -16.27 18.16
C ILE A 178 -13.84 -16.82 18.00
N LEU A 179 -12.86 -16.00 18.30
CA LEU A 179 -11.45 -16.34 18.37
C LEU A 179 -11.08 -16.65 19.83
N ALA A 180 -10.36 -17.74 20.03
CA ALA A 180 -9.80 -18.12 21.32
C ALA A 180 -8.30 -17.78 21.35
N PHE A 181 -7.93 -16.89 22.26
CA PHE A 181 -6.57 -16.36 22.41
C PHE A 181 -5.99 -16.74 23.78
N PRO A 182 -5.55 -18.01 23.94
CA PRO A 182 -4.92 -18.50 25.17
C PRO A 182 -3.56 -17.84 25.42
N LYS A 183 -3.28 -17.50 26.68
CA LYS A 183 -1.96 -17.01 27.14
C LYS A 183 -1.40 -15.93 26.23
N SER A 184 -2.15 -14.86 26.05
CA SER A 184 -1.74 -13.81 25.12
C SER A 184 -0.73 -12.87 25.76
N ALA A 185 0.38 -12.62 25.06
CA ALA A 185 1.31 -11.53 25.33
C ALA A 185 0.76 -10.23 24.71
N GLY A 186 0.39 -9.28 25.58
CA GLY A 186 -0.12 -7.98 25.16
C GLY A 186 0.98 -7.09 24.57
N GLN A 187 0.61 -6.31 23.56
CA GLN A 187 1.50 -5.41 22.84
C GLN A 187 0.95 -3.98 22.91
N LEU A 188 1.82 -3.00 23.15
CA LEU A 188 1.50 -1.58 22.99
C LEU A 188 2.17 -1.06 21.73
N LEU A 189 1.39 -0.37 20.89
CA LEU A 189 1.87 0.22 19.65
C LEU A 189 2.16 1.71 19.88
N GLY A 190 3.29 2.19 19.39
CA GLY A 190 3.63 3.60 19.48
C GLY A 190 2.71 4.47 18.64
N ASN A 191 2.19 5.54 19.25
CA ASN A 191 1.22 6.45 18.61
C ASN A 191 1.83 7.32 17.49
N ALA A 192 3.16 7.43 17.45
CA ALA A 192 3.85 8.29 16.50
C ALA A 192 4.05 7.63 15.12
N SER A 193 4.07 6.30 15.07
CA SER A 193 4.37 5.55 13.84
C SER A 193 3.10 5.31 13.00
N PRO A 194 2.97 5.90 11.80
CA PRO A 194 1.83 5.65 10.91
C PRO A 194 1.92 4.30 10.19
N LEU A 195 2.97 3.50 10.45
CA LEU A 195 3.24 2.22 9.80
C LEU A 195 2.70 1.03 10.59
N LEU A 196 2.33 1.25 11.85
CA LEU A 196 1.74 0.25 12.74
C LEU A 196 0.22 0.31 12.70
N ALA A 197 -0.41 -0.86 12.78
CA ALA A 197 -1.84 -1.00 12.90
C ALA A 197 -2.19 -2.23 13.75
N PRO A 198 -3.09 -2.13 14.73
CA PRO A 198 -3.58 -3.32 15.42
C PRO A 198 -4.52 -4.10 14.50
N ILE A 199 -4.30 -5.41 14.36
CA ILE A 199 -5.25 -6.31 13.68
C ILE A 199 -6.33 -6.72 14.68
N LEU A 200 -5.92 -7.18 15.86
CA LEU A 200 -6.84 -7.63 16.92
C LEU A 200 -6.47 -6.94 18.23
N GLN A 201 -7.45 -6.29 18.84
CA GLN A 201 -7.32 -5.62 20.13
C GLN A 201 -7.99 -6.45 21.23
N ALA A 202 -7.49 -6.31 22.46
CA ALA A 202 -8.13 -6.88 23.62
C ALA A 202 -9.45 -6.14 23.93
N PRO A 203 -10.40 -6.81 24.60
CA PRO A 203 -11.62 -6.16 25.09
C PRO A 203 -11.32 -4.99 26.05
N GLU A 204 -12.26 -4.07 26.20
CA GLU A 204 -12.13 -2.90 27.08
C GLU A 204 -11.92 -3.26 28.57
N THR A 205 -12.30 -4.49 28.97
CA THR A 205 -12.18 -5.00 30.33
C THR A 205 -10.92 -5.82 30.58
N ALA A 206 -10.08 -6.02 29.56
CA ALA A 206 -8.87 -6.81 29.68
C ALA A 206 -7.71 -6.00 30.31
N TYR A 207 -6.78 -6.67 30.98
CA TYR A 207 -5.56 -6.04 31.48
C TYR A 207 -4.39 -7.02 31.45
N SER A 208 -3.16 -6.49 31.40
CA SER A 208 -1.94 -7.29 31.47
C SER A 208 -1.48 -7.42 32.91
N TYR A 209 -1.13 -8.64 33.35
CA TYR A 209 -0.56 -8.91 34.68
C TYR A 209 0.61 -9.90 34.59
N ASP A 210 1.47 -9.94 35.61
CA ASP A 210 2.52 -10.96 35.70
C ASP A 210 1.97 -12.23 36.36
N ALA A 211 1.95 -13.34 35.62
CA ALA A 211 1.49 -14.63 36.14
C ALA A 211 2.36 -15.18 37.28
N LYS A 212 3.55 -14.62 37.52
CA LYS A 212 4.42 -14.96 38.67
C LYS A 212 4.16 -14.11 39.91
N ASP A 213 3.47 -12.99 39.78
CA ASP A 213 3.19 -12.05 40.85
C ASP A 213 1.72 -11.59 40.79
N ILE A 214 0.82 -12.54 41.08
CA ILE A 214 -0.63 -12.36 40.91
C ILE A 214 -1.20 -11.34 41.91
N ASP A 215 -0.55 -11.16 43.06
CA ASP A 215 -0.97 -10.25 44.13
C ASP A 215 -0.46 -8.81 43.93
N ALA A 216 0.24 -8.54 42.82
CA ALA A 216 0.74 -7.20 42.52
C ALA A 216 -0.43 -6.20 42.34
N PRO A 217 -0.28 -4.94 42.80
CA PRO A 217 -1.30 -3.91 42.63
C PRO A 217 -1.63 -3.68 41.15
N VAL A 218 -2.92 -3.60 40.82
CA VAL A 218 -3.41 -3.36 39.44
C VAL A 218 -2.91 -2.00 38.90
N GLU A 219 -2.53 -1.06 39.76
CA GLU A 219 -1.98 0.25 39.39
C GLU A 219 -0.63 0.16 38.65
N ASP A 220 0.14 -0.91 38.84
CA ASP A 220 1.45 -1.11 38.21
C ASP A 220 1.36 -1.92 36.89
N THR A 221 0.16 -2.16 36.38
CA THR A 221 -0.03 -2.98 35.18
C THR A 221 0.45 -2.27 33.91
N PHE A 222 1.15 -3.04 33.06
CA PHE A 222 1.74 -2.54 31.82
C PHE A 222 0.73 -1.84 30.89
N ALA A 223 -0.47 -2.41 30.76
CA ALA A 223 -1.51 -1.91 29.87
C ALA A 223 -2.89 -2.43 30.30
N MET A 224 -3.94 -1.64 30.00
CA MET A 224 -5.33 -1.97 30.28
C MET A 224 -6.27 -1.59 29.12
N GLY A 225 -7.30 -2.38 28.88
CA GLY A 225 -8.35 -2.11 27.91
C GLY A 225 -7.93 -2.28 26.45
N SER A 226 -8.65 -1.59 25.55
CA SER A 226 -8.52 -1.76 24.10
C SER A 226 -7.23 -1.21 23.48
N GLN A 227 -6.37 -0.53 24.26
CA GLN A 227 -5.03 -0.16 23.82
C GLN A 227 -4.09 -1.37 23.69
N ILE A 228 -4.41 -2.49 24.35
CA ILE A 228 -3.66 -3.74 24.22
C ILE A 228 -3.94 -4.35 22.85
N ALA A 229 -2.93 -4.41 22.00
CA ALA A 229 -2.98 -5.21 20.78
C ALA A 229 -2.57 -6.66 21.08
N LEU A 230 -3.40 -7.61 20.66
CA LEU A 230 -3.10 -9.05 20.73
C LEU A 230 -2.47 -9.53 19.43
N VAL A 231 -2.86 -8.91 18.31
CA VAL A 231 -2.20 -9.09 17.02
C VAL A 231 -1.94 -7.73 16.43
N SER A 232 -0.69 -7.44 16.09
CA SER A 232 -0.29 -6.20 15.44
C SER A 232 0.34 -6.46 14.08
N ALA A 233 0.27 -5.45 13.23
CA ALA A 233 0.89 -5.44 11.93
C ALA A 233 1.72 -4.16 11.77
N MET A 234 2.88 -4.33 11.16
CA MET A 234 3.68 -3.26 10.61
C MET A 234 3.77 -3.44 9.10
N GLN A 235 3.53 -2.35 8.37
CA GLN A 235 3.82 -2.29 6.95
C GLN A 235 4.94 -1.28 6.71
N ALA A 236 6.11 -1.77 6.32
CA ALA A 236 7.26 -0.93 6.01
C ALA A 236 7.03 -0.09 4.74
N ARG A 237 7.92 0.89 4.49
CA ARG A 237 7.80 1.80 3.33
C ARG A 237 7.95 1.09 1.98
N ASN A 238 8.76 0.03 1.94
CA ASN A 238 8.87 -0.91 0.82
C ASN A 238 7.70 -1.92 0.76
N SER A 239 6.67 -1.75 1.60
CA SER A 239 5.53 -2.65 1.75
C SER A 239 5.89 -4.08 2.19
N ALA A 240 7.05 -4.30 2.83
CA ALA A 240 7.30 -5.51 3.62
C ALA A 240 6.34 -5.57 4.83
N ARG A 241 5.91 -6.78 5.19
CA ARG A 241 4.90 -7.00 6.23
C ARG A 241 5.50 -7.73 7.41
N VAL A 242 5.34 -7.16 8.61
CA VAL A 242 5.67 -7.82 9.86
C VAL A 242 4.39 -7.96 10.67
N THR A 243 4.07 -9.17 11.12
CA THR A 243 2.93 -9.43 11.99
C THR A 243 3.42 -10.00 13.29
N VAL A 244 2.98 -9.42 14.40
CA VAL A 244 3.31 -9.90 15.74
C VAL A 244 2.06 -10.52 16.34
N LEU A 245 2.08 -11.84 16.50
CA LEU A 245 1.00 -12.63 17.06
C LEU A 245 1.25 -12.83 18.55
N GLY A 246 0.37 -12.34 19.41
CA GLY A 246 0.52 -12.40 20.88
C GLY A 246 0.34 -13.79 21.49
N SER A 247 -0.22 -14.76 20.76
CA SER A 247 -0.47 -16.12 21.25
C SER A 247 -0.13 -17.15 20.17
N VAL A 248 0.99 -17.83 20.33
CA VAL A 248 1.36 -18.97 19.48
C VAL A 248 0.38 -20.12 19.68
N GLU A 249 -0.13 -20.28 20.90
CA GLU A 249 -1.03 -21.35 21.29
C GLU A 249 -2.34 -21.28 20.49
N SER A 250 -2.77 -20.08 20.08
CA SER A 250 -3.94 -19.89 19.21
C SER A 250 -3.84 -20.63 17.86
N LEU A 251 -2.63 -20.99 17.41
CA LEU A 251 -2.35 -21.74 16.18
C LEU A 251 -2.35 -23.27 16.37
N GLN A 252 -2.50 -23.78 17.60
CA GLN A 252 -2.49 -25.22 17.85
C GLN A 252 -3.77 -25.89 17.36
N ASP A 253 -3.65 -27.15 16.95
CA ASP A 253 -4.76 -27.97 16.44
C ASP A 253 -5.93 -28.04 17.42
N LYS A 254 -5.63 -28.05 18.73
CA LYS A 254 -6.62 -28.01 19.82
C LYS A 254 -7.59 -26.84 19.64
N TRP A 255 -7.09 -25.65 19.31
CA TRP A 255 -7.88 -24.42 19.20
C TRP A 255 -8.54 -24.24 17.85
N PHE A 256 -8.15 -25.01 16.83
CA PHE A 256 -8.83 -25.01 15.54
C PHE A 256 -10.13 -25.81 15.56
N SER A 257 -10.25 -26.81 16.45
CA SER A 257 -11.46 -27.62 16.63
C SER A 257 -12.15 -27.40 17.98
N ALA A 258 -11.69 -26.43 18.78
CA ALA A 258 -12.25 -26.16 20.10
C ALA A 258 -13.69 -25.65 20.02
N THR A 259 -14.46 -26.03 21.03
CA THR A 259 -15.75 -25.42 21.33
C THR A 259 -15.58 -24.63 22.61
N VAL A 260 -15.85 -23.33 22.54
CA VAL A 260 -15.63 -22.38 23.65
C VAL A 260 -16.97 -21.93 24.22
N LYS A 261 -16.96 -21.59 25.52
CA LYS A 261 -18.14 -21.14 26.24
C LYS A 261 -17.83 -19.90 27.05
N GLY A 262 -18.41 -18.78 26.63
CA GLY A 262 -18.31 -17.51 27.33
C GLY A 262 -19.21 -17.44 28.58
N PRO A 263 -18.83 -16.63 29.58
CA PRO A 263 -19.55 -16.52 30.85
C PRO A 263 -20.92 -15.82 30.72
N LYS A 264 -21.11 -14.93 29.74
CA LYS A 264 -22.33 -14.11 29.61
C LYS A 264 -23.51 -14.81 28.92
N GLU A 265 -23.25 -15.69 27.93
CA GLU A 265 -24.32 -16.30 27.13
C GLU A 265 -24.47 -17.81 27.32
N GLY A 266 -23.50 -18.49 27.95
CA GLY A 266 -23.54 -19.94 28.15
C GLY A 266 -23.67 -20.78 26.87
N LYS A 267 -23.58 -20.13 25.69
CA LYS A 267 -23.76 -20.73 24.37
C LYS A 267 -22.42 -21.24 23.88
N GLU A 268 -22.37 -22.52 23.57
CA GLU A 268 -21.21 -23.15 22.94
C GLU A 268 -21.07 -22.64 21.51
N SER A 269 -19.88 -22.14 21.19
CA SER A 269 -19.52 -21.66 19.86
C SER A 269 -18.24 -22.34 19.40
N LYS A 270 -18.19 -22.72 18.12
CA LYS A 270 -16.96 -23.21 17.51
C LYS A 270 -15.99 -22.05 17.31
N THR A 271 -14.71 -22.30 17.54
CA THR A 271 -13.66 -21.31 17.31
C THR A 271 -13.44 -21.08 15.81
N ALA A 272 -13.13 -19.83 15.46
CA ALA A 272 -12.78 -19.43 14.10
C ALA A 272 -11.26 -19.26 13.91
N ASN A 273 -10.44 -19.80 14.82
CA ASN A 273 -8.98 -19.64 14.84
C ASN A 273 -8.30 -20.09 13.54
N ARG A 274 -8.78 -21.18 12.93
CA ARG A 274 -8.20 -21.70 11.67
C ARG A 274 -8.37 -20.71 10.51
N GLU A 275 -9.57 -20.14 10.37
CA GLU A 275 -9.84 -19.12 9.34
C GLU A 275 -9.04 -17.85 9.62
N PHE A 276 -8.98 -17.41 10.87
CA PHE A 276 -8.18 -16.25 11.23
C PHE A 276 -6.67 -16.45 11.01
N ALA A 277 -6.13 -17.64 11.32
CA ALA A 277 -4.74 -17.98 11.04
C ALA A 277 -4.46 -17.96 9.52
N LYS A 278 -5.40 -18.45 8.70
CA LYS A 278 -5.33 -18.34 7.24
C LYS A 278 -5.30 -16.87 6.81
N GLN A 279 -6.21 -16.03 7.30
CA GLN A 279 -6.26 -14.60 6.96
C GLN A 279 -4.97 -13.85 7.37
N LEU A 280 -4.44 -14.13 8.57
CA LEU A 280 -3.18 -13.57 9.04
C LEU A 280 -2.03 -13.95 8.12
N THR A 281 -1.84 -15.24 7.85
CA THR A 281 -0.73 -15.69 6.99
C THR A 281 -0.90 -15.24 5.54
N ALA A 282 -2.11 -15.25 4.99
CA ALA A 282 -2.41 -14.73 3.65
C ALA A 282 -2.08 -13.24 3.54
N TRP A 283 -2.40 -12.44 4.56
CA TRP A 283 -2.01 -11.03 4.58
C TRP A 283 -0.50 -10.88 4.74
N THR A 284 0.13 -11.45 5.76
CA THR A 284 1.56 -11.23 5.99
C THR A 284 2.42 -11.70 4.82
N PHE A 285 2.08 -12.84 4.23
CA PHE A 285 2.82 -13.41 3.10
C PHE A 285 2.36 -12.90 1.73
N LYS A 286 1.63 -11.78 1.67
CA LYS A 286 1.27 -11.08 0.43
C LYS A 286 0.47 -11.95 -0.57
N GLU A 287 -0.44 -12.79 -0.06
CA GLU A 287 -1.47 -13.46 -0.89
C GLU A 287 -2.69 -12.54 -1.11
N VAL A 288 -2.98 -11.66 -0.15
CA VAL A 288 -4.11 -10.71 -0.21
C VAL A 288 -3.67 -9.28 0.12
N GLY A 289 -4.47 -8.30 -0.28
CA GLY A 289 -4.22 -6.89 0.03
C GLY A 289 -2.97 -6.33 -0.66
N VAL A 290 -2.54 -6.95 -1.75
CA VAL A 290 -1.43 -6.47 -2.57
C VAL A 290 -2.00 -5.75 -3.77
N VAL A 291 -1.70 -4.46 -3.91
CA VAL A 291 -2.05 -3.69 -5.10
C VAL A 291 -0.78 -3.32 -5.83
N ARG A 292 -0.79 -3.52 -7.15
CA ARG A 292 0.28 -3.06 -8.04
C ARG A 292 -0.28 -2.06 -9.05
N MET A 293 0.53 -1.05 -9.34
CA MET A 293 0.35 -0.20 -10.51
C MET A 293 0.94 -0.92 -11.73
N ARG A 294 0.17 -1.02 -12.81
CA ARG A 294 0.67 -1.62 -14.07
C ARG A 294 1.19 -0.56 -15.01
N LYS A 295 0.37 0.46 -15.24
CA LYS A 295 0.61 1.46 -16.26
C LYS A 295 0.00 2.79 -15.89
N ILE A 296 0.71 3.86 -16.21
CA ILE A 296 0.22 5.24 -16.13
C ILE A 296 0.23 5.80 -17.56
N GLN A 297 -0.87 6.43 -17.95
CA GLN A 297 -1.00 7.11 -19.24
C GLN A 297 -1.57 8.50 -19.01
N HIS A 298 -1.00 9.50 -19.66
CA HIS A 298 -1.55 10.84 -19.65
C HIS A 298 -1.37 11.49 -21.02
N TYR A 299 -2.38 12.21 -21.49
CA TYR A 299 -2.41 12.77 -22.84
C TYR A 299 -3.35 13.98 -22.94
N LEU A 300 -3.24 14.75 -24.02
CA LEU A 300 -4.16 15.85 -24.32
C LEU A 300 -5.54 15.30 -24.68
N SER A 301 -6.60 15.76 -23.99
CA SER A 301 -7.96 15.25 -24.15
C SER A 301 -8.47 15.35 -25.60
N GLU A 302 -8.02 16.37 -26.35
CA GLU A 302 -8.37 16.61 -27.76
C GLU A 302 -7.80 15.54 -28.71
N THR A 303 -6.67 14.93 -28.35
CA THR A 303 -6.01 13.89 -29.16
C THR A 303 -6.79 12.58 -29.15
N ALA A 304 -7.46 12.24 -28.05
CA ALA A 304 -8.28 11.03 -27.96
C ALA A 304 -9.51 11.06 -28.88
N SER A 305 -10.06 12.26 -29.14
CA SER A 305 -11.22 12.46 -30.01
C SER A 305 -10.89 12.36 -31.50
N THR A 306 -9.64 12.65 -31.88
CA THR A 306 -9.23 12.83 -33.27
C THR A 306 -8.46 11.64 -33.84
N SER A 307 -7.80 10.82 -33.01
CA SER A 307 -7.12 9.60 -33.45
C SER A 307 -6.83 8.64 -32.28
N PRO A 308 -7.74 7.71 -31.92
CA PRO A 308 -7.50 6.72 -30.87
C PRO A 308 -6.32 5.77 -31.18
N ALA A 309 -5.94 5.64 -32.45
CA ALA A 309 -4.78 4.87 -32.90
C ALA A 309 -3.42 5.58 -32.67
N LEU A 310 -3.42 6.89 -32.35
CA LEU A 310 -2.22 7.67 -32.01
C LEU A 310 -2.03 7.80 -30.49
N LEU A 311 -2.81 7.07 -29.68
CA LEU A 311 -2.47 6.75 -28.28
C LEU A 311 -1.27 5.79 -28.24
N ASN A 312 -0.22 6.09 -29.00
CA ASN A 312 1.09 5.49 -28.84
C ASN A 312 1.44 5.60 -27.36
N ASP A 313 2.06 4.55 -26.82
CA ASP A 313 2.40 4.40 -25.40
C ASP A 313 3.26 5.52 -24.78
N SER A 314 3.62 6.54 -25.56
CA SER A 314 4.37 7.71 -25.11
C SER A 314 3.44 8.84 -24.66
N SER A 315 3.25 8.97 -23.35
CA SER A 315 2.72 10.18 -22.75
C SER A 315 3.62 11.39 -23.08
N PRO A 316 3.08 12.56 -23.48
CA PRO A 316 3.93 13.69 -23.82
C PRO A 316 4.64 14.25 -22.59
N THR A 317 5.91 14.65 -22.79
CA THR A 317 6.79 15.19 -21.75
C THR A 317 6.52 16.67 -21.44
N MET A 318 5.89 17.37 -22.39
CA MET A 318 5.61 18.79 -22.30
C MET A 318 4.15 19.09 -22.63
N TYR A 319 3.53 19.89 -21.77
CA TYR A 319 2.20 20.47 -21.93
C TYR A 319 2.29 21.99 -21.93
N ARG A 320 1.19 22.66 -22.28
CA ARG A 320 1.01 24.09 -22.13
C ARG A 320 0.03 24.40 -21.01
N ILE A 321 0.18 25.57 -20.39
CA ILE A 321 -0.85 26.13 -19.49
C ILE A 321 -2.24 26.06 -20.14
N LYS A 322 -3.25 25.81 -19.31
CA LYS A 322 -4.66 25.69 -19.75
C LYS A 322 -4.95 24.59 -20.77
N ASN A 323 -4.03 23.66 -21.04
CA ASN A 323 -4.39 22.46 -21.79
C ASN A 323 -5.37 21.60 -20.99
N ASN A 324 -6.32 20.97 -21.69
CA ASN A 324 -7.15 19.92 -21.14
C ASN A 324 -6.39 18.58 -21.25
N VAL A 325 -6.12 17.95 -20.12
CA VAL A 325 -5.32 16.72 -20.01
C VAL A 325 -6.15 15.63 -19.35
N THR A 326 -6.10 14.44 -19.93
CA THR A 326 -6.63 13.21 -19.34
C THR A 326 -5.48 12.43 -18.71
N PHE A 327 -5.67 11.99 -17.48
CA PHE A 327 -4.77 11.12 -16.74
C PHE A 327 -5.48 9.81 -16.44
N ASN A 328 -4.79 8.68 -16.69
CA ASN A 328 -5.25 7.32 -16.43
C ASN A 328 -4.17 6.51 -15.69
N ILE A 329 -4.60 5.68 -14.74
CA ILE A 329 -3.77 4.70 -14.05
C ILE A 329 -4.48 3.34 -14.05
N GLU A 330 -3.74 2.28 -14.35
CA GLU A 330 -4.21 0.90 -14.26
C GLU A 330 -3.69 0.24 -12.97
N LEU A 331 -4.62 -0.25 -12.15
CA LEU A 331 -4.34 -0.90 -10.87
C LEU A 331 -4.86 -2.35 -10.86
N SER A 332 -4.07 -3.26 -10.31
CA SER A 332 -4.45 -4.66 -10.07
C SER A 332 -4.30 -5.00 -8.59
N GLU A 333 -5.20 -5.84 -8.09
CA GLU A 333 -5.12 -6.47 -6.77
C GLU A 333 -4.74 -7.95 -6.93
N TYR A 334 -3.91 -8.46 -6.04
CA TYR A 334 -3.61 -9.89 -5.96
C TYR A 334 -4.61 -10.58 -5.04
N ASP A 335 -5.24 -11.64 -5.53
CA ASP A 335 -6.22 -12.44 -4.80
C ASP A 335 -5.79 -13.91 -4.86
N TYR A 336 -5.00 -14.33 -3.87
CA TYR A 336 -4.43 -15.66 -3.66
C TYR A 336 -3.59 -16.24 -4.80
N ASP A 337 -4.12 -16.43 -6.00
CA ASP A 337 -3.42 -17.08 -7.10
C ASP A 337 -3.27 -16.17 -8.33
N HIS A 338 -4.19 -15.22 -8.54
CA HIS A 338 -4.19 -14.38 -9.72
C HIS A 338 -4.40 -12.89 -9.44
N TRP A 339 -4.13 -12.08 -10.47
CA TRP A 339 -4.34 -10.64 -10.43
C TRP A 339 -5.74 -10.29 -10.93
N VAL A 340 -6.52 -9.65 -10.07
CA VAL A 340 -7.87 -9.16 -10.36
C VAL A 340 -7.88 -7.63 -10.50
N PRO A 341 -8.88 -7.05 -11.16
CA PRO A 341 -9.06 -5.59 -11.20
C PRO A 341 -9.26 -5.01 -9.80
N PHE A 342 -8.44 -4.01 -9.42
CA PHE A 342 -8.56 -3.38 -8.11
C PHE A 342 -9.79 -2.47 -8.05
N LYS A 343 -10.74 -2.79 -7.16
CA LYS A 343 -11.95 -1.99 -6.96
C LYS A 343 -11.81 -1.11 -5.72
N VAL A 344 -11.79 0.21 -5.93
CA VAL A 344 -11.78 1.17 -4.81
C VAL A 344 -13.11 1.06 -4.06
N PRO A 345 -13.11 0.91 -2.72
CA PRO A 345 -14.34 0.86 -1.93
C PRO A 345 -15.22 2.09 -2.15
N GLU A 346 -16.56 1.93 -2.11
CA GLU A 346 -17.52 3.01 -2.41
C GLU A 346 -17.36 4.27 -1.54
N ASN A 347 -16.95 4.08 -0.28
CA ASN A 347 -16.74 5.16 0.68
C ASN A 347 -15.28 5.63 0.73
N ASP A 348 -14.48 5.28 -0.27
CA ASP A 348 -13.09 5.68 -0.41
C ASP A 348 -12.84 6.36 -1.76
N ALA A 349 -11.75 7.11 -1.86
CA ALA A 349 -11.38 7.82 -3.08
C ALA A 349 -9.90 7.63 -3.40
N LEU A 350 -9.65 7.16 -4.61
CA LEU A 350 -8.34 7.25 -5.25
C LEU A 350 -8.16 8.67 -5.80
N GLN A 351 -7.10 9.35 -5.41
CA GLN A 351 -6.89 10.76 -5.73
C GLN A 351 -5.63 11.00 -6.54
N LEU A 352 -5.75 11.86 -7.55
CA LEU A 352 -4.65 12.44 -8.28
C LEU A 352 -4.36 13.84 -7.74
N GLU A 353 -3.10 14.09 -7.41
CA GLU A 353 -2.59 15.42 -7.12
C GLU A 353 -1.76 15.92 -8.31
N PHE A 354 -2.07 17.11 -8.82
CA PHE A 354 -1.23 17.80 -9.78
C PHE A 354 -0.49 18.92 -9.06
N ALA A 355 0.81 18.75 -8.86
CA ALA A 355 1.59 19.54 -7.90
C ALA A 355 2.98 19.93 -8.43
N MET A 356 3.46 21.11 -8.02
CA MET A 356 4.86 21.51 -8.15
C MET A 356 5.56 21.34 -6.80
N LEU A 357 5.40 22.31 -5.89
CA LEU A 357 5.78 22.19 -4.47
C LEU A 357 4.57 21.83 -3.61
N SER A 358 3.42 22.46 -3.91
CA SER A 358 2.12 22.20 -3.30
C SER A 358 1.12 21.71 -4.38
N PRO A 359 0.06 20.99 -3.98
CA PRO A 359 -0.97 20.56 -4.92
C PRO A 359 -1.80 21.74 -5.41
N PHE A 360 -1.85 21.94 -6.72
CA PHE A 360 -2.73 22.90 -7.37
C PHE A 360 -4.12 22.30 -7.59
N HIS A 361 -4.14 21.03 -8.00
CA HIS A 361 -5.37 20.25 -8.11
C HIS A 361 -5.26 18.98 -7.29
N ARG A 362 -6.37 18.62 -6.62
CA ARG A 362 -6.60 17.31 -6.03
C ARG A 362 -7.93 16.81 -6.55
N LEU A 363 -7.91 15.74 -7.33
CA LEU A 363 -9.06 15.25 -8.09
C LEU A 363 -9.27 13.77 -7.77
N ASN A 364 -10.53 13.39 -7.56
CA ASN A 364 -10.89 11.98 -7.43
C ASN A 364 -10.84 11.32 -8.81
N LEU A 365 -10.17 10.17 -8.91
CA LEU A 365 -10.14 9.35 -10.11
C LEU A 365 -11.39 8.47 -10.17
N LYS A 366 -12.03 8.41 -11.33
CA LYS A 366 -13.24 7.62 -11.56
C LYS A 366 -12.88 6.36 -12.36
N PRO A 367 -13.60 5.24 -12.17
CA PRO A 367 -13.42 4.07 -13.02
C PRO A 367 -13.78 4.42 -14.46
N VAL A 368 -12.91 4.05 -15.41
CA VAL A 368 -13.09 4.29 -16.85
C VAL A 368 -13.49 2.99 -17.54
N TYR A 369 -12.66 1.95 -17.40
CA TYR A 369 -12.92 0.60 -17.89
C TYR A 369 -12.16 -0.44 -17.05
N GLU A 370 -12.61 -1.68 -17.10
CA GLU A 370 -11.94 -2.83 -16.49
C GLU A 370 -11.35 -3.72 -17.59
N THR A 371 -10.12 -4.19 -17.38
CA THR A 371 -9.50 -5.28 -18.13
C THR A 371 -9.64 -6.58 -17.33
N GLU A 372 -9.31 -7.75 -17.89
CA GLU A 372 -9.42 -9.03 -17.17
C GLU A 372 -8.60 -9.06 -15.86
N SER A 373 -7.52 -8.28 -15.79
CA SER A 373 -6.56 -8.32 -14.68
C SER A 373 -6.21 -6.94 -14.13
N GLY A 374 -6.96 -5.88 -14.48
CA GLY A 374 -6.67 -4.51 -14.08
C GLY A 374 -7.90 -3.61 -14.17
N ALA A 375 -7.97 -2.59 -13.32
CA ALA A 375 -8.99 -1.55 -13.37
C ALA A 375 -8.33 -0.22 -13.72
N VAL A 376 -8.86 0.47 -14.74
CA VAL A 376 -8.34 1.77 -15.15
C VAL A 376 -9.17 2.88 -14.52
N TYR A 377 -8.48 3.74 -13.78
CA TYR A 377 -9.05 4.92 -13.15
C TYR A 377 -8.49 6.17 -13.80
N GLY A 378 -9.33 7.16 -14.04
CA GLY A 378 -8.93 8.35 -14.76
C GLY A 378 -9.72 9.60 -14.42
N THR A 379 -9.19 10.73 -14.85
CA THR A 379 -9.86 12.04 -14.77
C THR A 379 -9.31 12.96 -15.86
N SER A 380 -10.14 13.92 -16.27
CA SER A 380 -9.76 14.96 -17.22
C SER A 380 -9.89 16.33 -16.56
N PHE A 381 -8.87 17.17 -16.70
CA PHE A 381 -8.86 18.49 -16.09
C PHE A 381 -8.02 19.47 -16.89
N ILE A 382 -8.24 20.76 -16.64
CA ILE A 382 -7.49 21.85 -17.27
C ILE A 382 -6.28 22.17 -16.40
N LEU A 383 -5.10 22.22 -17.01
CA LEU A 383 -3.86 22.57 -16.32
C LEU A 383 -3.90 24.03 -15.80
N PRO A 384 -3.26 24.32 -14.65
CA PRO A 384 -3.26 25.65 -14.06
C PRO A 384 -2.59 26.70 -14.95
N ASP A 385 -2.88 27.97 -14.67
CA ASP A 385 -2.27 29.13 -15.34
C ASP A 385 -0.88 29.48 -14.76
N GLN A 386 -0.11 28.45 -14.41
CA GLN A 386 1.25 28.58 -13.93
C GLN A 386 2.11 27.57 -14.70
N HIS A 387 3.23 28.06 -15.24
CA HIS A 387 4.20 27.24 -15.95
C HIS A 387 5.31 26.79 -14.99
N GLY A 388 5.97 25.69 -15.31
CA GLY A 388 6.99 25.07 -14.48
C GLY A 388 7.00 23.56 -14.63
N ILE A 389 7.74 22.89 -13.73
CA ILE A 389 7.77 21.43 -13.67
C ILE A 389 6.69 21.01 -12.67
N PHE A 390 5.69 20.29 -13.16
CA PHE A 390 4.64 19.71 -12.35
C PHE A 390 4.83 18.19 -12.25
N SER A 391 4.14 17.58 -11.30
CA SER A 391 4.07 16.15 -11.14
C SER A 391 2.62 15.69 -11.01
N PHE A 392 2.27 14.64 -11.73
CA PHE A 392 1.13 13.80 -11.42
C PHE A 392 1.55 12.91 -10.26
N ARG A 393 0.93 13.10 -9.10
CA ARG A 393 1.23 12.37 -7.89
C ARG A 393 0.00 11.59 -7.43
N ILE A 394 0.21 10.31 -7.18
CA ILE A 394 -0.77 9.44 -6.52
C ILE A 394 -0.17 9.00 -5.20
N ASN A 395 -0.95 9.11 -4.14
CA ASN A 395 -0.54 8.71 -2.81
C ASN A 395 -1.71 7.99 -2.12
N TYR A 396 -1.87 6.72 -2.47
CA TYR A 396 -2.93 5.87 -1.96
C TYR A 396 -2.37 4.89 -0.93
N LYS A 397 -2.61 5.23 0.35
CA LYS A 397 -2.19 4.45 1.51
C LYS A 397 -3.41 4.12 2.34
N ARG A 398 -3.69 2.84 2.56
CA ARG A 398 -4.80 2.36 3.40
C ARG A 398 -4.27 1.28 4.34
N PRO A 399 -4.85 1.14 5.55
CA PRO A 399 -4.48 0.06 6.45
C PRO A 399 -4.56 -1.29 5.73
N PHE A 400 -3.56 -2.14 5.94
CA PHE A 400 -3.47 -3.49 5.41
C PHE A 400 -3.43 -3.59 3.87
N LEU A 401 -3.18 -2.50 3.17
CA LEU A 401 -3.05 -2.47 1.72
C LEU A 401 -1.66 -1.97 1.31
N THR A 402 -1.06 -2.60 0.31
CA THR A 402 0.20 -2.13 -0.27
C THR A 402 0.12 -0.65 -0.65
N ASN A 403 1.15 0.12 -0.29
CA ASN A 403 1.19 1.55 -0.56
C ASN A 403 1.39 1.81 -2.05
N VAL A 404 0.46 2.51 -2.69
CA VAL A 404 0.60 2.96 -4.09
C VAL A 404 1.03 4.42 -4.06
N VAL A 405 2.32 4.66 -4.29
CA VAL A 405 2.90 6.00 -4.31
C VAL A 405 3.63 6.19 -5.63
N GLU A 406 3.03 6.97 -6.52
CA GLU A 406 3.54 7.23 -7.86
C GLU A 406 3.75 8.72 -8.06
N LYS A 407 4.84 9.08 -8.74
CA LYS A 407 5.16 10.46 -9.08
C LYS A 407 5.70 10.50 -10.50
N HIS A 408 4.96 11.14 -11.40
CA HIS A 408 5.33 11.30 -12.80
C HIS A 408 5.48 12.78 -13.15
N GLU A 409 6.69 13.21 -13.50
CA GLU A 409 7.01 14.62 -13.74
C GLU A 409 6.75 15.02 -15.19
N VAL A 410 6.20 16.22 -15.37
CA VAL A 410 5.89 16.82 -16.68
C VAL A 410 6.20 18.30 -16.67
N THR A 411 6.61 18.81 -17.82
CA THR A 411 6.86 20.25 -17.99
C THR A 411 5.60 20.92 -18.50
N VAL A 412 5.14 21.98 -17.84
CA VAL A 412 4.06 22.85 -18.32
C VAL A 412 4.69 24.16 -18.76
N ARG A 413 4.69 24.46 -20.06
CA ARG A 413 5.20 25.71 -20.62
C ARG A 413 4.11 26.77 -20.76
N HIS A 414 4.53 28.01 -20.91
CA HIS A 414 3.64 29.11 -21.32
C HIS A 414 3.25 29.00 -22.80
N PHE A 415 2.32 29.85 -23.25
CA PHE A 415 2.00 30.00 -24.68
C PHE A 415 3.25 30.37 -25.48
N ALA A 416 3.42 29.70 -26.62
CA ALA A 416 4.39 30.12 -27.61
C ALA A 416 3.89 31.37 -28.35
N HIS A 417 4.80 32.11 -28.96
CA HIS A 417 4.50 33.39 -29.61
C HIS A 417 3.46 33.28 -30.75
N ASP A 418 3.36 32.10 -31.36
CA ASP A 418 2.49 31.77 -32.48
C ASP A 418 1.12 31.22 -32.06
N GLU A 419 0.93 30.91 -30.79
CA GLU A 419 -0.28 30.30 -30.23
C GLU A 419 -1.29 31.31 -29.67
N TRP A 420 -0.94 32.60 -29.65
CA TRP A 420 -1.85 33.65 -29.23
C TRP A 420 -2.90 33.93 -30.32
N PRO A 421 -4.16 34.23 -29.94
CA PRO A 421 -5.16 34.72 -30.87
C PRO A 421 -4.60 35.89 -31.67
N ARG A 422 -4.73 35.81 -33.00
CA ARG A 422 -4.14 36.81 -33.89
C ARG A 422 -4.98 38.08 -33.89
N SER A 423 -4.39 39.19 -34.34
CA SER A 423 -5.02 40.52 -34.32
C SER A 423 -6.37 40.60 -35.05
N TRP A 424 -6.63 39.69 -36.00
CA TRP A 424 -7.89 39.61 -36.73
C TRP A 424 -8.99 38.84 -35.99
N GLU A 425 -8.66 37.97 -35.04
CA GLU A 425 -9.64 37.30 -34.17
C GLU A 425 -10.06 38.21 -33.00
N ILE A 426 -9.19 39.12 -32.59
CA ILE A 426 -9.44 40.07 -31.50
C ILE A 426 -10.21 41.26 -32.06
N THR A 427 -11.50 41.37 -31.75
CA THR A 427 -12.38 42.44 -32.24
C THR A 427 -11.88 43.85 -31.89
N GLY A 428 -11.22 44.03 -30.75
CA GLY A 428 -10.56 45.29 -30.38
C GLY A 428 -9.37 45.68 -31.29
N GLY A 429 -8.79 44.72 -32.02
CA GLY A 429 -7.69 44.94 -32.97
C GLY A 429 -8.14 45.51 -34.32
N TRP A 430 -9.44 45.43 -34.63
CA TRP A 430 -9.95 45.75 -35.97
C TRP A 430 -9.80 47.23 -36.33
N VAL A 431 -9.90 48.15 -35.37
CA VAL A 431 -9.71 49.60 -35.62
C VAL A 431 -8.29 49.90 -36.09
N TRP A 432 -7.30 49.23 -35.52
CA TRP A 432 -5.89 49.40 -35.89
C TRP A 432 -5.60 48.81 -37.27
N ILE A 433 -6.19 47.64 -37.57
CA ILE A 433 -6.08 47.01 -38.89
C ILE A 433 -6.72 47.91 -39.95
N ALA A 434 -7.92 48.42 -39.70
CA ALA A 434 -8.61 49.35 -40.60
C ALA A 434 -7.83 50.65 -40.78
N GLY A 435 -7.26 51.21 -39.70
CA GLY A 435 -6.39 52.39 -39.75
C GLY A 435 -5.16 52.18 -40.62
N LEU A 436 -4.47 51.03 -40.47
CA LEU A 436 -3.34 50.67 -41.32
C LEU A 436 -3.74 50.63 -42.80
N TRP A 437 -4.83 49.95 -43.12
CA TRP A 437 -5.34 49.87 -44.49
C TRP A 437 -5.81 51.22 -45.03
N SER A 438 -6.33 52.10 -44.17
CA SER A 438 -6.66 53.48 -44.55
C SER A 438 -5.42 54.28 -44.93
N VAL A 439 -4.29 54.14 -44.21
CA VAL A 439 -3.03 54.81 -44.54
C VAL A 439 -2.46 54.25 -45.84
N VAL A 440 -2.47 52.93 -46.02
CA VAL A 440 -2.02 52.28 -47.27
C VAL A 440 -2.87 52.77 -48.46
N GLY A 441 -4.19 52.78 -48.32
CA GLY A 441 -5.11 53.26 -49.35
C GLY A 441 -4.92 54.75 -49.64
N GLY A 442 -4.78 55.58 -48.60
CA GLY A 442 -4.52 57.01 -48.73
C GLY A 442 -3.19 57.31 -49.40
N PHE A 443 -2.14 56.56 -49.08
CA PHE A 443 -0.83 56.69 -49.72
C PHE A 443 -0.87 56.29 -51.20
N LEU A 444 -1.54 55.18 -51.53
CA LEU A 444 -1.74 54.78 -52.93
C LEU A 444 -2.52 55.83 -53.72
N ALA A 445 -3.59 56.38 -53.13
CA ALA A 445 -4.36 57.47 -53.74
C ALA A 445 -3.51 58.74 -53.94
N PHE A 446 -2.68 59.09 -52.95
CA PHE A 446 -1.73 60.19 -53.05
C PHE A 446 -0.70 59.97 -54.17
N VAL A 447 -0.08 58.79 -54.25
CA VAL A 447 0.89 58.45 -55.31
C VAL A 447 0.25 58.56 -56.69
N MET A 448 -0.97 58.05 -56.85
CA MET A 448 -1.73 58.19 -58.10
C MET A 448 -2.03 59.66 -58.43
N ALA A 449 -2.53 60.44 -57.47
CA ALA A 449 -2.80 61.85 -57.69
C ALA A 449 -1.51 62.64 -58.02
N TRP A 450 -0.41 62.34 -57.34
CA TRP A 450 0.88 62.98 -57.56
C TRP A 450 1.46 62.69 -58.95
N LEU A 451 1.41 61.43 -59.41
CA LEU A 451 1.92 61.03 -60.73
C LEU A 451 1.11 61.62 -61.89
N TYR A 452 -0.21 61.78 -61.73
CA TYR A 452 -1.11 62.23 -62.79
C TYR A 452 -1.55 63.69 -62.66
N SER A 453 -1.07 64.42 -61.64
CA SER A 453 -1.31 65.86 -61.52
C SER A 453 -0.39 66.62 -62.47
N ALA A 454 -0.97 67.42 -63.37
CA ALA A 454 -0.20 68.31 -64.23
C ALA A 454 0.50 69.39 -63.38
N PRO A 455 1.76 69.75 -63.69
CA PRO A 455 2.42 70.88 -63.02
C PRO A 455 1.65 72.18 -63.30
N PRO A 456 1.61 73.12 -62.35
CA PRO A 456 1.00 74.42 -62.58
C PRO A 456 1.68 75.10 -63.78
N LYS A 457 0.88 75.65 -64.70
CA LYS A 457 1.41 76.41 -65.83
C LYS A 457 2.14 77.63 -65.26
N GLU A 458 3.43 77.75 -65.56
CA GLU A 458 4.17 78.98 -65.30
C GLU A 458 3.49 80.12 -66.08
N GLU A 459 2.98 81.13 -65.37
CA GLU A 459 2.52 82.35 -66.01
C GLU A 459 3.76 83.13 -66.49
N ASP A 460 3.89 83.30 -67.81
CA ASP A 460 4.93 84.13 -68.42
C ASP A 460 4.94 85.52 -67.77
N PRO A 461 6.11 86.10 -67.44
CA PRO A 461 6.18 87.40 -66.81
C PRO A 461 5.58 88.46 -67.74
N VAL A 462 4.48 89.06 -67.30
CA VAL A 462 3.80 90.15 -68.02
C VAL A 462 4.80 91.28 -68.27
N LYS A 463 5.23 91.42 -69.53
CA LYS A 463 6.01 92.57 -69.99
C LYS A 463 5.13 93.83 -69.86
N LYS A 464 5.39 94.64 -68.84
CA LYS A 464 4.92 96.03 -68.81
C LYS A 464 5.52 96.76 -70.02
N LYS A 465 4.69 97.08 -71.02
CA LYS A 465 5.02 98.08 -72.04
C LYS A 465 4.64 99.47 -71.51
N GLN A 466 5.55 100.39 -71.79
CA GLN A 466 5.70 101.79 -71.35
C GLN A 466 4.42 102.59 -71.19
#